data_AF-A0A7X7H3I4-F1
#
_entry.id   AF-A0A7X7H3I4-F1
#
_cell.length_a   1.000
_cell.length_b   1.000
_cell.length_c   1.000
_cell.angle_alpha   90.00
_cell.angle_beta   90.00
_cell.angle_gamma   90.00
#
_symmetry.space_group_name_H-M   'P 1'
#
loop_
_entity.id
_entity.type
_entity.pdbx_description
1 polymer ?
#
loop_
_entity_poly.entity_id
_entity_poly.type
_entity_poly.pdbx_seq_one_letter_code
_entity_poly.pdbx_strand_id
1 'polypeptide(L)'
;MDSNQLFKYVYAKYGLKFEPIIPGSAETYVLMSPVDSGYFAMLSRIKINGEIRAVLDLKCGDFAGTIRDLPGFTDPVRIKDAAWVGSVLGNNDSSVKKALDYAFKLAMNGKQVNVAQDQYFYIPPDDVEEKYKAQPIKPRKNLQEQADPDIPDKIRQMLKLYDYSLLPQKGRAKNFYVQARFMADYEDNYAEYFAFKRFYPTYHDMNIGQLRSYFTWRSKLRKGDYQKTSTSYAFVYLYELLNNVGVNPQEGYDKLLDFKHNYVEKYDLTMEPYLNDWLKDYVLYYQLGQDEIDNCFAQEIKEDHDYLILRHPEDYSTEKLAAVFANRSSYWNTSKVIKQNQAKFTELLKCVWQELLDAKKFGIAYYSAFVAKPQVKQQDVFLGSVFYNREKKIPTQMVDAARKYVFMNGTWQIHFDEPVKRQKTNLNTFLHELDRIAREKLKLGRPIKPRFIDQAVLKAIDAGIAVYQEQQEKAKIDQIKIDFSDLDKIRANASVTRDSLLTAEEKELEQEEQKQVEQKKEIEKPAEVKTDNEYGLDKNEMFLLISLLKNQPWQDYVKKNHLMVSILADSINEKLFDEIGDNVIEFDEDNQPQIIEDYKEDLEDMFLKG
;
A
#
# COMPACT_ATOMS: atom_id res chain seq x y z
N MET A 1 19.45 26.26 14.63
CA MET A 1 20.47 26.99 15.39
C MET A 1 21.00 26.07 16.46
N ASP A 2 22.31 25.81 16.45
CA ASP A 2 22.99 25.03 17.49
C ASP A 2 23.36 25.91 18.71
N SER A 3 23.88 25.29 19.78
CA SER A 3 24.25 26.01 21.01
C SER A 3 25.34 27.07 20.79
N ASN A 4 26.30 26.83 19.89
CA ASN A 4 27.41 27.78 19.64
C ASN A 4 26.92 29.00 18.87
N GLN A 5 26.04 28.80 17.90
CA GLN A 5 25.36 29.87 17.18
C GLN A 5 24.48 30.71 18.11
N LEU A 6 23.78 30.06 19.05
CA LEU A 6 22.99 30.76 20.08
C LEU A 6 23.89 31.64 20.96
N PHE A 7 25.04 31.13 21.41
CA PHE A 7 25.98 31.90 22.25
C PHE A 7 26.50 33.14 21.52
N LYS A 8 26.93 32.98 20.26
CA LYS A 8 27.37 34.10 19.42
C LYS A 8 26.26 35.13 19.23
N TYR A 9 25.03 34.67 18.97
CA TYR A 9 23.87 35.55 18.79
C TYR A 9 23.55 36.34 20.05
N VAL A 10 23.51 35.69 21.22
CA VAL A 10 23.21 36.37 22.49
C VAL A 10 24.27 37.40 22.84
N TYR A 11 25.54 37.07 22.66
CA TYR A 11 26.63 38.02 22.89
C TYR A 11 26.55 39.21 21.93
N ALA A 12 26.35 38.97 20.63
CA ALA A 12 26.28 40.04 19.63
C ALA A 12 25.06 40.95 19.81
N LYS A 13 23.91 40.42 20.26
CA LYS A 13 22.66 41.18 20.34
C LYS A 13 22.41 41.81 21.71
N TYR A 14 22.71 41.09 22.79
CA TYR A 14 22.37 41.51 24.16
C TYR A 14 23.63 41.83 25.00
N GLY A 15 24.84 41.56 24.49
CA GLY A 15 26.08 41.73 25.24
C GLY A 15 26.27 40.72 26.39
N LEU A 16 25.39 39.72 26.50
CA LEU A 16 25.40 38.74 27.59
C LEU A 16 26.13 37.45 27.19
N LYS A 17 26.63 36.73 28.19
CA LYS A 17 27.27 35.42 28.01
C LYS A 17 26.51 34.37 28.82
N PHE A 18 26.34 33.19 28.22
CA PHE A 18 25.85 32.03 28.94
C PHE A 18 26.92 31.56 29.93
N GLU A 19 26.56 31.50 31.21
CA GLU A 19 27.46 31.07 32.27
C GLU A 19 27.05 29.68 32.77
N PRO A 20 28.02 28.78 33.04
CA PRO A 20 27.71 27.47 33.59
C PRO A 20 27.17 27.63 35.02
N ILE A 21 26.04 26.99 35.32
CA ILE A 21 25.39 27.12 36.64
C ILE A 21 26.24 26.51 37.76
N ILE A 22 27.05 25.50 37.43
CA ILE A 22 28.06 24.89 38.30
C ILE A 22 29.41 25.09 37.60
N PRO A 23 30.41 25.73 38.25
CA PRO A 23 31.73 25.90 37.68
C PRO A 23 32.31 24.56 37.20
N GLY A 24 32.65 24.46 35.92
CA GLY A 24 33.20 23.25 35.29
C GLY A 24 32.18 22.28 34.68
N SER A 25 30.88 22.49 34.85
CA SER A 25 29.85 21.69 34.15
C SER A 25 29.61 22.18 32.73
N ALA A 26 29.62 21.26 31.76
CA ALA A 26 29.27 21.54 30.36
C ALA A 26 27.82 21.19 30.01
N GLU A 27 27.00 20.87 31.02
CA GLU A 27 25.65 20.35 30.82
C GLU A 27 24.57 21.43 30.86
N THR A 28 24.74 22.45 31.71
CA THR A 28 23.73 23.48 31.94
C THR A 28 24.34 24.87 32.01
N TYR A 29 23.78 25.78 31.23
CA TYR A 29 24.17 27.18 31.17
C TYR A 29 22.97 28.08 31.43
N VAL A 30 23.19 29.25 32.00
CA VAL A 30 22.12 30.21 32.32
C VAL A 30 22.44 31.61 31.79
N LEU A 31 21.40 32.41 31.57
CA LEU A 31 21.48 33.85 31.40
C LEU A 31 20.75 34.54 32.56
N MET A 32 21.44 35.51 33.14
CA MET A 32 20.95 36.36 34.21
C MET A 32 20.60 37.73 33.67
N SER A 33 19.54 38.33 34.20
CA SER A 33 19.22 39.73 33.94
C SER A 33 20.29 40.62 34.55
N PRO A 34 20.82 41.62 33.82
CA PRO A 34 21.70 42.63 34.38
C PRO A 34 21.04 43.51 35.46
N VAL A 35 19.70 43.55 35.51
CA VAL A 35 18.94 44.46 36.36
C VAL A 35 18.69 43.86 37.74
N ASP A 36 18.17 42.62 37.80
CA ASP A 36 17.78 41.95 39.05
C ASP A 36 18.55 40.66 39.33
N SER A 37 19.52 40.32 38.48
CA SER A 37 20.29 39.06 38.54
C SER A 37 19.41 37.78 38.50
N GLY A 38 18.14 37.90 38.12
CA GLY A 38 17.23 36.77 37.97
C GLY A 38 17.51 35.99 36.70
N TYR A 39 17.37 34.66 36.76
CA TYR A 39 17.45 33.82 35.56
C TYR A 39 16.24 34.05 34.66
N PHE A 40 16.50 34.31 33.37
CA PHE A 40 15.45 34.43 32.36
C PHE A 40 15.62 33.46 31.19
N ALA A 41 16.78 32.81 31.06
CA ALA A 41 17.00 31.72 30.12
C ALA A 41 17.94 30.67 30.70
N MET A 42 17.69 29.40 30.37
CA MET A 42 18.50 28.25 30.79
C MET A 42 18.67 27.28 29.62
N LEU A 43 19.91 27.00 29.24
CA LEU A 43 20.26 26.02 28.22
C LEU A 43 20.72 24.73 28.89
N SER A 44 20.03 23.63 28.62
CA SER A 44 20.38 22.29 29.09
C SER A 44 20.70 21.35 27.94
N ARG A 45 21.79 20.59 28.05
CA ARG A 45 22.08 19.46 27.16
C ARG A 45 21.53 18.20 27.80
N ILE A 46 20.51 17.61 27.18
CA ILE A 46 19.80 16.44 27.71
C ILE A 46 19.84 15.30 26.69
N LYS A 47 19.85 14.06 27.18
CA LYS A 47 19.84 12.87 26.34
C LYS A 47 18.38 12.45 26.10
N ILE A 48 17.89 12.63 24.88
CA ILE A 48 16.55 12.18 24.45
C ILE A 48 16.76 11.05 23.43
N ASN A 49 16.20 9.87 23.68
CA ASN A 49 16.28 8.70 22.78
C ASN A 49 17.71 8.30 22.36
N GLY A 50 18.70 8.49 23.23
CA GLY A 50 20.11 8.15 22.96
C GLY A 50 20.94 9.28 22.35
N GLU A 51 20.32 10.34 21.81
CA GLU A 51 20.98 11.51 21.25
C GLU A 51 21.03 12.69 22.23
N ILE A 52 22.15 13.42 22.25
CA ILE A 52 22.29 14.64 23.05
C ILE A 52 21.64 15.80 22.29
N ARG A 53 20.57 16.36 22.85
CA ARG A 53 19.86 17.53 22.32
C ARG A 53 20.00 18.71 23.28
N ALA A 54 20.15 19.90 22.73
CA ALA A 54 20.20 21.13 23.50
C ALA A 54 18.79 21.74 23.59
N VAL A 55 18.32 21.98 24.80
CA VAL A 55 17.00 22.55 25.09
C VAL A 55 17.17 23.87 25.82
N LEU A 56 16.45 24.88 25.35
CA LEU A 56 16.46 26.23 25.89
C LEU A 56 15.13 26.50 26.59
N ASP A 57 15.17 26.67 27.92
CA ASP A 57 14.05 27.12 28.73
C ASP A 57 14.10 28.65 28.85
N LEU A 58 12.97 29.33 28.62
CA LEU A 58 12.83 30.79 28.61
C LEU A 58 11.71 31.25 29.54
N LYS A 59 11.95 32.32 30.29
CA LYS A 59 10.96 32.93 31.19
C LYS A 59 10.11 33.94 30.42
N CYS A 60 8.90 33.56 30.05
CA CYS A 60 7.99 34.38 29.25
C CYS A 60 6.75 34.87 30.02
N GLY A 61 6.68 34.63 31.33
CA GLY A 61 5.60 35.15 32.18
C GLY A 61 4.23 34.67 31.74
N ASP A 62 3.23 35.55 31.80
CA ASP A 62 1.84 35.21 31.49
C ASP A 62 1.62 34.79 30.02
N PHE A 63 2.56 35.12 29.13
CA PHE A 63 2.50 34.74 27.72
C PHE A 63 3.15 33.37 27.42
N ALA A 64 3.71 32.71 28.44
CA ALA A 64 4.38 31.42 28.29
C ALA A 64 3.42 30.33 27.78
N GLY A 65 2.13 30.37 28.18
CA GLY A 65 1.11 29.46 27.66
C GLY A 65 0.93 29.59 26.14
N THR A 66 0.76 30.82 25.65
CA THR A 66 0.63 31.10 24.21
C THR A 66 1.86 30.72 23.41
N ILE A 67 3.07 30.89 23.96
CA ILE A 67 4.31 30.49 23.28
C ILE A 67 4.45 28.97 23.24
N ARG A 68 4.05 28.26 24.30
CA ARG A 68 4.06 26.78 24.34
C ARG A 68 3.20 26.15 23.24
N ASP A 69 2.13 26.83 22.84
CA ASP A 69 1.24 26.39 21.76
C ASP A 69 1.81 26.62 20.35
N LEU A 70 2.96 27.32 20.22
CA LEU A 70 3.60 27.57 18.93
C LEU A 70 4.49 26.38 18.48
N PRO A 71 4.56 26.08 17.16
CA PRO A 71 5.40 24.99 16.65
C PRO A 71 6.89 25.18 17.01
N GLY A 72 7.46 24.18 17.68
CA GLY A 72 8.86 24.17 18.10
C GLY A 72 9.10 24.57 19.56
N PHE A 73 8.06 24.85 20.31
CA PHE A 73 8.09 25.04 21.76
C PHE A 73 7.40 23.87 22.49
N THR A 74 7.80 23.66 23.74
CA THR A 74 7.33 22.58 24.60
C THR A 74 7.21 23.09 26.03
N ASP A 75 6.72 22.24 26.94
CA ASP A 75 6.89 22.51 28.36
C ASP A 75 8.37 22.63 28.73
N PRO A 76 8.71 23.48 29.71
CA PRO A 76 10.08 23.64 30.19
C PRO A 76 10.60 22.32 30.77
N VAL A 77 11.87 21.99 30.48
CA VAL A 77 12.42 20.68 30.84
C VAL A 77 13.00 20.66 32.25
N ARG A 78 13.71 21.71 32.67
CA ARG A 78 14.33 21.73 34.01
C ARG A 78 13.54 22.56 35.03
N ILE A 79 12.70 23.47 34.58
CA ILE A 79 12.01 24.42 35.44
C ILE A 79 10.53 24.07 35.52
N LYS A 80 10.01 23.78 36.72
CA LYS A 80 8.60 23.47 36.96
C LYS A 80 7.81 24.73 37.29
N ASP A 81 7.76 25.68 36.37
CA ASP A 81 7.03 26.94 36.52
C ASP A 81 6.27 27.26 35.23
N ALA A 82 4.97 27.57 35.36
CA ALA A 82 4.08 27.88 34.25
C ALA A 82 4.48 29.15 33.49
N ALA A 83 5.28 30.03 34.10
CA ALA A 83 5.84 31.22 33.45
C ALA A 83 7.00 30.90 32.48
N TRP A 84 7.41 29.64 32.37
CA TRP A 84 8.51 29.21 31.51
C TRP A 84 8.02 28.38 30.33
N VAL A 85 8.83 28.41 29.27
CA VAL A 85 8.60 27.66 28.03
C VAL A 85 9.91 27.03 27.57
N GLY A 86 9.86 25.76 27.17
CA GLY A 86 10.99 25.03 26.62
C GLY A 86 11.02 25.11 25.09
N SER A 87 12.19 25.00 24.49
CA SER A 87 12.34 24.80 23.05
C SER A 87 13.57 23.96 22.74
N VAL A 88 13.39 22.95 21.88
CA VAL A 88 14.49 22.11 21.40
C VAL A 88 15.22 22.86 20.29
N LEU A 89 16.50 23.14 20.49
CA LEU A 89 17.32 23.82 19.50
C LEU A 89 17.48 22.95 18.24
N GLY A 90 17.16 23.55 17.08
CA GLY A 90 17.21 22.88 15.78
C GLY A 90 15.95 23.06 14.93
N ASN A 91 14.78 23.32 15.55
CA ASN A 91 13.49 23.20 14.84
C ASN A 91 12.79 24.52 14.44
N ASN A 92 13.20 25.72 14.87
CA ASN A 92 12.66 26.98 14.32
C ASN A 92 13.43 28.24 14.78
N ASP A 93 14.50 28.60 14.07
CA ASP A 93 15.46 29.61 14.55
C ASP A 93 14.88 31.02 14.69
N SER A 94 13.91 31.39 13.84
CA SER A 94 13.29 32.72 13.90
C SER A 94 12.41 32.86 15.15
N SER A 95 11.64 31.81 15.46
CA SER A 95 10.71 31.81 16.60
C SER A 95 11.46 31.78 17.93
N VAL A 96 12.52 30.96 18.05
CA VAL A 96 13.37 30.92 19.26
C VAL A 96 14.01 32.28 19.53
N LYS A 97 14.50 32.97 18.49
CA LYS A 97 15.09 34.31 18.64
C LYS A 97 14.06 35.35 19.12
N LYS A 98 12.81 35.27 18.65
CA LYS A 98 11.72 36.16 19.09
C LYS A 98 11.29 35.88 20.52
N ALA A 99 11.16 34.61 20.90
CA ALA A 99 10.83 34.22 22.27
C ALA A 99 11.93 34.64 23.26
N LEU A 100 13.20 34.48 22.87
CA LEU A 100 14.34 34.94 23.66
C LEU A 100 14.37 36.47 23.81
N ASP A 101 14.06 37.21 22.74
CA ASP A 101 13.95 38.67 22.78
C ASP A 101 12.86 39.14 23.74
N TYR A 102 11.72 38.44 23.72
CA TYR A 102 10.61 38.70 24.61
C TYR A 102 10.96 38.39 26.07
N ALA A 103 11.58 37.24 26.34
CA ALA A 103 12.05 36.86 27.68
C ALA A 103 13.09 37.86 28.22
N PHE A 104 14.02 38.32 27.38
CA PHE A 104 14.99 39.36 27.76
C PHE A 104 14.32 40.70 28.07
N LYS A 105 13.38 41.16 27.22
CA LYS A 105 12.62 42.40 27.46
C LYS A 105 11.83 42.34 28.78
N LEU A 106 11.20 41.21 29.08
CA LEU A 106 10.53 40.98 30.37
C LEU A 106 11.50 41.03 31.55
N ALA A 107 12.71 40.46 31.39
CA ALA A 107 13.73 40.48 32.41
C ALA A 107 14.33 41.89 32.66
N MET A 108 14.32 42.75 31.63
CA MET A 108 14.80 44.14 31.73
C MET A 108 13.72 45.10 32.27
N ASN A 109 12.45 44.90 31.92
CA ASN A 109 11.36 45.84 32.21
C ASN A 109 10.46 45.42 33.39
N GLY A 110 10.65 44.22 33.95
CA GLY A 110 9.73 43.63 34.94
C GLY A 110 8.36 43.28 34.36
N LYS A 111 7.38 42.94 35.21
CA LYS A 111 6.02 42.52 34.80
C LYS A 111 5.19 43.60 34.09
N GLN A 112 5.70 44.82 33.89
CA GLN A 112 5.05 45.85 33.09
C GLN A 112 5.49 45.72 31.63
N VAL A 113 4.70 45.00 30.83
CA VAL A 113 4.93 44.88 29.40
C VAL A 113 4.38 46.11 28.67
N ASN A 114 5.21 47.14 28.51
CA ASN A 114 4.98 48.15 27.48
C ASN A 114 5.37 47.56 26.12
N VAL A 115 4.43 46.91 25.45
CA VAL A 115 4.59 46.59 24.01
C VAL A 115 4.25 47.86 23.22
N ALA A 116 5.22 48.76 23.10
CA ALA A 116 5.16 49.84 22.11
C ALA A 116 6.11 49.51 20.96
N GLN A 117 5.49 49.45 19.79
CA GLN A 117 6.00 49.51 18.41
C GLN A 117 7.50 49.81 18.21
N ASP A 118 8.12 49.04 17.31
CA ASP A 118 9.32 49.45 16.58
C ASP A 118 9.05 50.77 15.84
N GLN A 119 9.35 51.89 16.50
CA GLN A 119 9.65 53.18 15.87
C GLN A 119 10.82 53.78 16.64
N TYR A 120 11.95 53.98 15.94
CA TYR A 120 13.10 54.68 16.49
C TYR A 120 12.67 56.08 16.96
N PHE A 121 12.79 56.35 18.26
CA PHE A 121 12.60 57.68 18.84
C PHE A 121 13.89 58.49 18.69
N TYR A 122 13.80 59.65 18.07
CA TYR A 122 14.77 60.73 18.24
C TYR A 122 14.40 61.50 19.51
N ILE A 123 15.30 61.54 20.49
CA ILE A 123 15.15 62.33 21.73
C ILE A 123 15.96 63.62 21.53
N PRO A 124 15.32 64.81 21.45
CA PRO A 124 16.02 66.07 21.61
C PRO A 124 16.53 66.20 23.05
N PRO A 125 17.68 66.84 23.29
CA PRO A 125 18.22 66.96 24.64
C PRO A 125 17.31 67.86 25.50
N ASP A 126 17.01 67.31 26.68
CA ASP A 126 16.39 67.87 27.89
C ASP A 126 15.82 69.28 27.82
N ASP A 127 14.49 69.40 27.92
CA ASP A 127 13.86 70.49 28.67
C ASP A 127 12.45 70.10 29.18
N VAL A 128 12.31 70.22 30.51
CA VAL A 128 11.11 70.22 31.38
C VAL A 128 10.15 69.02 31.39
N GLU A 129 10.31 68.15 32.40
CA GLU A 129 9.29 67.20 32.86
C GLU A 129 8.01 67.91 33.36
N GLU A 130 6.94 67.88 32.56
CA GLU A 130 5.58 68.00 33.12
C GLU A 130 5.16 66.66 33.75
N LYS A 131 5.11 66.63 35.08
CA LYS A 131 4.66 65.46 35.86
C LYS A 131 3.28 64.99 35.39
N TYR A 132 3.22 63.73 34.98
CA TYR A 132 2.02 62.99 34.60
C TYR A 132 0.86 63.19 35.59
N LYS A 133 -0.31 63.57 35.07
CA LYS A 133 -1.59 63.57 35.81
C LYS A 133 -2.50 62.48 35.26
N ALA A 134 -2.97 61.61 36.14
CA ALA A 134 -3.93 60.57 35.79
C ALA A 134 -5.23 61.19 35.25
N GLN A 135 -5.54 60.89 33.99
CA GLN A 135 -6.82 61.19 33.38
C GLN A 135 -7.68 59.92 33.30
N PRO A 136 -9.00 60.00 33.55
CA PRO A 136 -9.87 58.85 33.42
C PRO A 136 -9.85 58.34 31.97
N ILE A 137 -9.73 57.02 31.80
CA ILE A 137 -9.84 56.36 30.50
C ILE A 137 -11.20 56.75 29.93
N LYS A 138 -11.23 57.45 28.79
CA LYS A 138 -12.48 57.77 28.10
C LYS A 138 -13.23 56.45 27.91
N PRO A 139 -14.49 56.32 28.40
CA PRO A 139 -15.26 55.12 28.12
C PRO A 139 -15.27 54.94 26.61
N ARG A 140 -15.00 53.70 26.15
CA ARG A 140 -15.14 53.37 24.73
C ARG A 140 -16.49 53.92 24.31
N LYS A 141 -16.52 54.83 23.34
CA LYS A 141 -17.78 55.17 22.66
C LYS A 141 -18.39 53.83 22.30
N ASN A 142 -19.57 53.52 22.83
CA ASN A 142 -20.37 52.44 22.31
C ASN A 142 -20.54 52.77 20.82
N LEU A 143 -19.77 52.11 19.96
CA LEU A 143 -20.03 52.01 18.54
C LEU A 143 -21.27 51.13 18.39
N GLN A 144 -22.39 51.55 18.98
CA GLN A 144 -23.69 51.11 18.52
C GLN A 144 -23.86 51.75 17.15
N GLU A 145 -23.52 50.94 16.14
CA GLU A 145 -24.13 50.91 14.81
C GLU A 145 -24.45 52.29 14.21
N GLN A 146 -23.44 53.11 13.97
CA GLN A 146 -23.48 53.89 12.73
C GLN A 146 -23.10 52.91 11.64
N ALA A 147 -24.11 52.40 10.94
CA ALA A 147 -23.90 51.60 9.76
C ALA A 147 -23.08 52.43 8.78
N ASP A 148 -21.80 52.09 8.61
CA ASP A 148 -21.00 52.65 7.53
C ASP A 148 -21.78 52.37 6.23
N PRO A 149 -22.25 53.42 5.53
CA PRO A 149 -23.18 53.28 4.40
C PRO A 149 -22.55 52.56 3.21
N ASP A 150 -21.22 52.37 3.19
CA ASP A 150 -20.50 51.71 2.09
C ASP A 150 -20.24 50.21 2.33
N ILE A 151 -20.76 49.63 3.43
CA ILE A 151 -20.67 48.19 3.69
C ILE A 151 -21.98 47.51 3.27
N PRO A 152 -21.97 46.62 2.27
CA PRO A 152 -23.15 45.86 1.89
C PRO A 152 -23.77 45.11 3.07
N ASP A 153 -25.10 45.17 3.22
CA ASP A 153 -25.82 44.59 4.36
C ASP A 153 -25.55 43.10 4.54
N LYS A 154 -25.42 42.36 3.43
CA LYS A 154 -25.14 40.93 3.47
C LYS A 154 -23.75 40.62 4.06
N ILE A 155 -22.74 41.45 3.76
CA ILE A 155 -21.40 41.33 4.36
C ILE A 155 -21.46 41.64 5.86
N ARG A 156 -22.20 42.69 6.25
CA ARG A 156 -22.41 43.04 7.67
C ARG A 156 -23.06 41.90 8.44
N GLN A 157 -24.10 41.28 7.88
CA GLN A 157 -24.80 40.14 8.48
C GLN A 157 -23.88 38.90 8.57
N MET A 158 -23.14 38.58 7.50
CA MET A 158 -22.18 37.47 7.48
C MET A 158 -21.13 37.61 8.60
N LEU A 159 -20.59 38.80 8.83
CA LEU A 159 -19.59 39.04 9.88
C LEU A 159 -20.16 38.79 11.29
N LYS A 160 -21.44 39.10 11.51
CA LYS A 160 -22.14 38.84 12.79
C LYS A 160 -22.36 37.34 13.06
N LEU A 161 -22.31 36.47 12.04
CA LEU A 161 -22.48 35.02 12.19
C LEU A 161 -21.26 34.31 12.80
N TYR A 162 -20.14 35.01 12.97
CA TYR A 162 -18.94 34.39 13.52
C TYR A 162 -19.11 34.10 15.01
N ASP A 163 -19.06 32.82 15.38
CA ASP A 163 -19.17 32.39 16.77
C ASP A 163 -17.80 32.42 17.46
N TYR A 164 -17.62 33.41 18.35
CA TYR A 164 -16.41 33.60 19.15
C TYR A 164 -16.33 32.69 20.38
N SER A 165 -17.41 31.99 20.73
CA SER A 165 -17.40 31.04 21.85
C SER A 165 -16.67 29.74 21.51
N LEU A 166 -16.57 29.41 20.21
CA LEU A 166 -15.88 28.23 19.73
C LEU A 166 -14.36 28.48 19.70
N LEU A 167 -13.61 27.58 20.32
CA LEU A 167 -12.14 27.62 20.28
C LEU A 167 -11.65 27.59 18.82
N PRO A 168 -10.69 28.45 18.43
CA PRO A 168 -10.26 28.58 17.03
C PRO A 168 -9.84 27.28 16.34
N GLN A 169 -9.23 26.33 17.07
CA GLN A 169 -8.80 25.03 16.51
C GLN A 169 -9.97 24.19 15.97
N LYS A 170 -11.14 24.24 16.60
CA LYS A 170 -12.34 23.47 16.19
C LYS A 170 -13.40 24.33 15.52
N GLY A 171 -13.47 25.61 15.90
CA GLY A 171 -14.49 26.55 15.46
C GLY A 171 -14.23 27.19 14.11
N ARG A 172 -12.97 27.34 13.69
CA ARG A 172 -12.64 28.14 12.49
C ARG A 172 -13.25 27.58 11.20
N ALA A 173 -13.11 26.27 10.96
CA ALA A 173 -13.70 25.64 9.79
C ALA A 173 -15.23 25.68 9.81
N LYS A 174 -15.84 25.47 11.00
CA LYS A 174 -17.29 25.58 11.21
C LYS A 174 -17.80 27.00 10.93
N ASN A 175 -17.14 28.02 11.48
CA ASN A 175 -17.50 29.42 11.26
C ASN A 175 -17.36 29.80 9.78
N PHE A 176 -16.26 29.39 9.14
CA PHE A 176 -16.09 29.57 7.70
C PHE A 176 -17.23 28.92 6.91
N TYR A 177 -17.56 27.66 7.19
CA TYR A 177 -18.67 26.95 6.55
C TYR A 177 -20.01 27.68 6.70
N VAL A 178 -20.35 28.13 7.92
CA VAL A 178 -21.60 28.85 8.19
C VAL A 178 -21.66 30.16 7.40
N GLN A 179 -20.58 30.95 7.42
CA GLN A 179 -20.50 32.19 6.65
C GLN A 179 -20.57 31.93 5.14
N ALA A 180 -19.90 30.89 4.65
CA ALA A 180 -19.85 30.56 3.23
C ALA A 180 -21.22 30.10 2.71
N ARG A 181 -21.92 29.26 3.47
CA ARG A 181 -23.30 28.87 3.17
C ARG A 181 -24.23 30.08 3.11
N PHE A 182 -24.09 31.03 4.03
CA PHE A 182 -24.87 32.28 4.01
C PHE A 182 -24.57 33.15 2.77
N MET A 183 -23.32 33.14 2.30
CA MET A 183 -22.86 33.89 1.13
C MET A 183 -22.88 33.08 -0.17
N ALA A 184 -23.54 31.91 -0.20
CA ALA A 184 -23.52 31.00 -1.34
C ALA A 184 -23.90 31.71 -2.65
N ASP A 185 -24.99 32.47 -2.65
CA ASP A 185 -25.52 33.17 -3.84
C ASP A 185 -25.22 34.67 -3.85
N TYR A 186 -24.33 35.15 -2.98
CA TYR A 186 -23.95 36.56 -2.98
C TYR A 186 -23.03 36.89 -4.16
N GLU A 187 -23.42 37.90 -4.93
CA GLU A 187 -22.58 38.56 -5.92
C GLU A 187 -22.26 39.98 -5.46
N ASP A 188 -21.09 40.48 -5.86
CA ASP A 188 -20.65 41.85 -5.58
C ASP A 188 -20.06 42.47 -6.84
N ASN A 189 -20.04 43.80 -6.89
CA ASN A 189 -19.42 44.58 -7.95
C ASN A 189 -18.73 45.79 -7.33
N TYR A 190 -17.47 45.61 -6.95
CA TYR A 190 -16.66 46.63 -6.31
C TYR A 190 -15.50 47.05 -7.21
N ALA A 191 -15.31 48.37 -7.35
CA ALA A 191 -14.33 48.95 -8.28
C ALA A 191 -12.89 48.81 -7.79
N GLU A 192 -12.68 48.81 -6.47
CA GLU A 192 -11.34 48.74 -5.89
C GLU A 192 -10.91 47.30 -5.65
N TYR A 193 -9.60 47.07 -5.75
CA TYR A 193 -8.98 45.78 -5.47
C TYR A 193 -8.01 45.89 -4.30
N PHE A 194 -8.20 45.03 -3.30
CA PHE A 194 -7.31 44.90 -2.16
C PHE A 194 -6.61 43.55 -2.18
N ALA A 195 -5.27 43.57 -2.21
CA ALA A 195 -4.47 42.35 -2.13
C ALA A 195 -4.61 41.68 -0.75
N PHE A 196 -4.52 40.35 -0.73
CA PHE A 196 -4.68 39.56 0.49
C PHE A 196 -3.72 38.39 0.53
N LYS A 197 -3.00 38.25 1.65
CA LYS A 197 -2.03 37.17 1.85
C LYS A 197 -2.15 36.60 3.25
N ARG A 198 -2.59 35.35 3.34
CA ARG A 198 -2.74 34.59 4.58
C ARG A 198 -2.64 33.09 4.27
N PHE A 199 -2.02 32.34 5.17
CA PHE A 199 -2.10 30.88 5.16
C PHE A 199 -3.43 30.42 5.76
N TYR A 200 -4.04 29.40 5.15
CA TYR A 200 -5.38 28.90 5.51
C TYR A 200 -6.41 30.02 5.66
N PRO A 201 -6.64 30.81 4.58
CA PRO A 201 -7.49 31.99 4.63
C PRO A 201 -8.97 31.65 4.83
N THR A 202 -9.68 32.52 5.55
CA THR A 202 -11.14 32.51 5.73
C THR A 202 -11.69 33.92 5.60
N TYR A 203 -13.01 34.11 5.49
CA TYR A 203 -13.60 35.46 5.44
C TYR A 203 -13.30 36.30 6.67
N HIS A 204 -13.23 35.68 7.85
CA HIS A 204 -12.94 36.37 9.10
C HIS A 204 -11.54 37.03 9.11
N ASP A 205 -10.64 36.58 8.23
CA ASP A 205 -9.29 37.10 8.12
C ASP A 205 -9.18 38.34 7.21
N MET A 206 -10.27 38.69 6.52
CA MET A 206 -10.33 39.76 5.53
C MET A 206 -10.97 41.02 6.12
N ASN A 207 -10.46 42.19 5.74
CA ASN A 207 -11.17 43.45 5.95
C ASN A 207 -12.32 43.63 4.94
N ILE A 208 -13.13 44.67 5.09
CA ILE A 208 -14.29 44.91 4.21
C ILE A 208 -13.88 45.06 2.74
N GLY A 209 -12.86 45.87 2.43
CA GLY A 209 -12.38 46.06 1.06
C GLY A 209 -11.90 44.74 0.43
N GLN A 210 -11.25 43.89 1.22
CA GLN A 210 -10.82 42.55 0.81
C GLN A 210 -12.00 41.60 0.58
N LEU A 211 -13.02 41.63 1.44
CA LEU A 211 -14.25 40.85 1.25
C LEU A 211 -14.97 41.25 -0.04
N ARG A 212 -15.16 42.55 -0.27
CA ARG A 212 -15.78 43.07 -1.51
C ARG A 212 -14.94 42.72 -2.74
N SER A 213 -13.61 42.81 -2.64
CA SER A 213 -12.68 42.36 -3.70
C SER A 213 -12.86 40.87 -4.02
N TYR A 214 -12.91 40.03 -2.99
CA TYR A 214 -13.10 38.59 -3.12
C TYR A 214 -14.45 38.26 -3.78
N PHE A 215 -15.56 38.80 -3.27
CA PHE A 215 -16.88 38.50 -3.81
C PHE A 215 -17.07 39.03 -5.24
N THR A 216 -16.46 40.16 -5.58
CA THR A 216 -16.44 40.67 -6.97
C THR A 216 -15.69 39.73 -7.89
N TRP A 217 -14.50 39.28 -7.48
CA TRP A 217 -13.71 38.32 -8.26
C TRP A 217 -14.42 36.97 -8.40
N ARG A 218 -14.97 36.42 -7.31
CA ARG A 218 -15.76 35.18 -7.29
C ARG A 218 -16.97 35.27 -8.23
N SER A 219 -17.64 36.42 -8.28
CA SER A 219 -18.80 36.63 -9.16
C SER A 219 -18.41 36.56 -10.64
N LYS A 220 -17.27 37.16 -11.01
CA LYS A 220 -16.71 37.06 -12.38
C LYS A 220 -16.27 35.64 -12.71
N LEU A 221 -15.56 34.99 -11.79
CA LEU A 221 -15.08 33.63 -11.96
C LEU A 221 -16.23 32.65 -12.21
N ARG A 222 -17.32 32.76 -11.45
CA ARG A 222 -18.52 31.90 -11.63
C ARG A 222 -19.26 32.13 -12.95
N LYS A 223 -19.01 33.25 -13.62
CA LYS A 223 -19.52 33.57 -14.97
C LYS A 223 -18.52 33.17 -16.07
N GLY A 224 -17.43 32.49 -15.73
CA GLY A 224 -16.39 32.03 -16.66
C GLY A 224 -15.27 33.04 -16.92
N ASP A 225 -15.27 34.20 -16.25
CA ASP A 225 -14.21 35.21 -16.40
C ASP A 225 -13.09 34.95 -15.37
N TYR A 226 -12.11 34.15 -15.77
CA TYR A 226 -10.95 33.79 -14.96
C TYR A 226 -9.87 34.88 -15.00
N GLN A 227 -9.73 35.61 -13.89
CA GLN A 227 -8.74 36.68 -13.74
C GLN A 227 -7.75 36.36 -12.64
N LYS A 228 -6.46 36.65 -12.86
CA LYS A 228 -5.44 36.47 -11.83
C LYS A 228 -5.78 37.29 -10.57
N THR A 229 -5.70 36.65 -9.41
CA THR A 229 -5.98 37.29 -8.12
C THR A 229 -4.92 36.93 -7.07
N SER A 230 -5.09 37.37 -5.83
CA SER A 230 -4.27 36.92 -4.71
C SER A 230 -4.45 35.42 -4.46
N THR A 231 -3.37 34.65 -4.36
CA THR A 231 -3.41 33.19 -4.10
C THR A 231 -4.32 32.82 -2.91
N SER A 232 -4.36 33.66 -1.86
CA SER A 232 -5.25 33.43 -0.72
C SER A 232 -6.74 33.48 -1.09
N TYR A 233 -7.16 34.36 -2.01
CA TYR A 233 -8.55 34.38 -2.50
C TYR A 233 -8.89 33.12 -3.29
N ALA A 234 -7.96 32.65 -4.13
CA ALA A 234 -8.13 31.40 -4.85
C ALA A 234 -8.32 30.20 -3.88
N PHE A 235 -7.54 30.13 -2.80
CA PHE A 235 -7.75 29.10 -1.77
C PHE A 235 -9.09 29.22 -1.06
N VAL A 236 -9.59 30.43 -0.75
CA VAL A 236 -10.93 30.60 -0.17
C VAL A 236 -12.00 30.03 -1.11
N TYR A 237 -11.90 30.28 -2.41
CA TYR A 237 -12.82 29.72 -3.39
C TYR A 237 -12.75 28.19 -3.45
N LEU A 238 -11.55 27.61 -3.43
CA LEU A 238 -11.38 26.16 -3.34
C LEU A 238 -12.03 25.61 -2.06
N TYR A 239 -11.82 26.25 -0.91
CA TYR A 239 -12.46 25.81 0.34
C TYR A 239 -13.98 25.91 0.30
N GLU A 240 -14.55 26.90 -0.37
CA GLU A 240 -16.00 26.94 -0.63
C GLU A 240 -16.47 25.70 -1.41
N LEU A 241 -15.77 25.35 -2.49
CA LEU A 241 -16.10 24.18 -3.32
C LEU A 241 -15.94 22.87 -2.54
N LEU A 242 -14.85 22.69 -1.77
CA LEU A 242 -14.66 21.51 -0.93
C LEU A 242 -15.79 21.32 0.09
N ASN A 243 -16.41 22.42 0.54
CA ASN A 243 -17.55 22.42 1.46
C ASN A 243 -18.92 22.38 0.74
N ASN A 244 -18.97 22.22 -0.58
CA ASN A 244 -20.18 22.24 -1.42
C ASN A 244 -21.05 23.48 -1.19
N VAL A 245 -20.40 24.66 -1.17
CA VAL A 245 -21.08 25.95 -1.00
C VAL A 245 -21.67 26.40 -2.34
N GLY A 246 -23.00 26.32 -2.45
CA GLY A 246 -23.74 26.74 -3.64
C GLY A 246 -23.63 25.77 -4.82
N VAL A 247 -23.27 24.51 -4.57
CA VAL A 247 -23.14 23.43 -5.56
C VAL A 247 -23.57 22.10 -4.97
N ASN A 248 -24.03 21.19 -5.83
CA ASN A 248 -24.11 19.77 -5.48
C ASN A 248 -22.72 19.10 -5.63
N PRO A 249 -22.52 17.85 -5.16
CA PRO A 249 -21.22 17.21 -5.23
C PRO A 249 -20.65 17.06 -6.65
N GLN A 250 -21.45 16.63 -7.63
CA GLN A 250 -20.95 16.47 -9.01
C GLN A 250 -20.53 17.83 -9.59
N GLU A 251 -21.39 18.84 -9.48
CA GLU A 251 -21.09 20.21 -9.92
C GLU A 251 -19.87 20.80 -9.22
N GLY A 252 -19.67 20.46 -7.94
CA GLY A 252 -18.52 20.91 -7.17
C GLY A 252 -17.22 20.29 -7.70
N TYR A 253 -17.24 19.00 -8.03
CA TYR A 253 -16.12 18.30 -8.66
C TYR A 253 -15.79 18.89 -10.04
N ASP A 254 -16.80 19.06 -10.89
CA ASP A 254 -16.62 19.65 -12.22
C ASP A 254 -16.01 21.06 -12.13
N LYS A 255 -16.49 21.89 -11.19
CA LYS A 255 -15.92 23.23 -10.96
C LYS A 255 -14.49 23.21 -10.41
N LEU A 256 -14.10 22.19 -9.65
CA LEU A 256 -12.71 22.02 -9.20
C LEU A 256 -11.80 21.68 -10.40
N LEU A 257 -12.27 20.83 -11.32
CA LEU A 257 -11.56 20.52 -12.57
C LEU A 257 -11.48 21.75 -13.49
N ASP A 258 -12.58 22.47 -13.68
CA ASP A 258 -12.60 23.72 -14.46
C ASP A 258 -11.65 24.75 -13.86
N PHE A 259 -11.60 24.86 -12.53
CA PHE A 259 -10.66 25.76 -11.86
C PHE A 259 -9.21 25.32 -12.06
N LYS A 260 -8.94 24.01 -12.04
CA LYS A 260 -7.60 23.47 -12.34
C LYS A 260 -7.15 23.90 -13.74
N HIS A 261 -7.96 23.61 -14.76
CA HIS A 261 -7.60 23.87 -16.17
C HIS A 261 -7.58 25.35 -16.51
N ASN A 262 -8.60 26.12 -16.09
CA ASN A 262 -8.74 27.51 -16.52
C ASN A 262 -7.97 28.51 -15.64
N TYR A 263 -7.67 28.17 -14.38
CA TYR A 263 -6.98 29.06 -13.45
C TYR A 263 -5.59 28.56 -13.03
N VAL A 264 -5.49 27.35 -12.45
CA VAL A 264 -4.24 26.85 -11.84
C VAL A 264 -3.13 26.70 -12.88
N GLU A 265 -3.43 26.02 -14.00
CA GLU A 265 -2.47 25.78 -15.08
C GLU A 265 -1.94 27.08 -15.72
N LYS A 266 -2.76 28.14 -15.70
CA LYS A 266 -2.44 29.42 -16.34
C LYS A 266 -1.77 30.42 -15.41
N TYR A 267 -2.15 30.45 -14.12
CA TYR A 267 -1.78 31.55 -13.23
C TYR A 267 -0.98 31.14 -11.99
N ASP A 268 -1.17 29.94 -11.44
CA ASP A 268 -0.53 29.53 -10.18
C ASP A 268 -0.39 28.00 -10.04
N LEU A 269 0.61 27.44 -10.73
CA LEU A 269 0.94 26.00 -10.70
C LEU A 269 1.30 25.47 -9.30
N THR A 270 1.62 26.34 -8.34
CA THR A 270 1.96 25.91 -6.98
C THR A 270 0.77 25.30 -6.24
N MET A 271 -0.46 25.56 -6.71
CA MET A 271 -1.70 25.02 -6.15
C MET A 271 -2.02 23.60 -6.63
N GLU A 272 -1.43 23.17 -7.74
CA GLU A 272 -1.79 21.90 -8.41
C GLU A 272 -1.64 20.66 -7.50
N PRO A 273 -0.54 20.47 -6.74
CA PRO A 273 -0.39 19.30 -5.90
C PRO A 273 -1.50 19.19 -4.83
N TYR A 274 -1.86 20.31 -4.20
CA TYR A 274 -2.93 20.35 -3.21
C TYR A 274 -4.29 20.03 -3.83
N LEU A 275 -4.57 20.61 -5.01
CA LEU A 275 -5.83 20.38 -5.70
C LEU A 275 -5.97 18.93 -6.17
N ASN A 276 -4.90 18.29 -6.63
CA ASN A 276 -4.91 16.88 -7.02
C ASN A 276 -5.22 15.97 -5.81
N ASP A 277 -4.61 16.22 -4.65
CA ASP A 277 -4.91 15.48 -3.43
C ASP A 277 -6.36 15.72 -2.96
N TRP A 278 -6.84 16.96 -3.06
CA TRP A 278 -8.21 17.29 -2.69
C TRP A 278 -9.24 16.69 -3.65
N LEU A 279 -8.97 16.60 -4.94
CA LEU A 279 -9.86 15.94 -5.91
C LEU A 279 -10.04 14.45 -5.55
N LYS A 280 -8.96 13.76 -5.18
CA LYS A 280 -9.03 12.37 -4.68
C LYS A 280 -9.89 12.25 -3.43
N ASP A 281 -9.64 13.11 -2.43
CA ASP A 281 -10.47 13.16 -1.22
C ASP A 281 -11.92 13.49 -1.54
N TYR A 282 -12.18 14.35 -2.52
CA TYR A 282 -13.51 14.80 -2.90
C TYR A 282 -14.35 13.67 -3.46
N VAL A 283 -13.80 12.92 -4.43
CA VAL A 283 -14.46 11.76 -5.04
C VAL A 283 -14.82 10.72 -3.98
N LEU A 284 -13.88 10.39 -3.09
CA LEU A 284 -14.10 9.40 -2.03
C LEU A 284 -15.05 9.89 -0.94
N TYR A 285 -14.92 11.15 -0.50
CA TYR A 285 -15.72 11.70 0.59
C TYR A 285 -17.17 11.91 0.16
N TYR A 286 -17.40 12.33 -1.07
CA TYR A 286 -18.73 12.59 -1.63
C TYR A 286 -19.33 11.43 -2.41
N GLN A 287 -18.57 10.36 -2.66
CA GLN A 287 -19.04 9.11 -3.29
C GLN A 287 -19.59 9.35 -4.71
N LEU A 288 -18.75 9.93 -5.58
CA LEU A 288 -19.19 10.33 -6.93
C LEU A 288 -19.38 9.15 -7.90
N GLY A 289 -18.64 8.05 -7.71
CA GLY A 289 -18.74 6.88 -8.58
C GLY A 289 -17.38 6.23 -8.79
N GLN A 290 -17.37 5.05 -9.43
CA GLN A 290 -16.12 4.36 -9.76
C GLN A 290 -15.39 5.05 -10.92
N ASP A 291 -16.11 5.63 -11.88
CA ASP A 291 -15.51 6.29 -13.04
C ASP A 291 -14.62 7.48 -12.62
N GLU A 292 -15.09 8.31 -11.68
CA GLU A 292 -14.30 9.41 -11.11
C GLU A 292 -13.13 8.90 -10.25
N ILE A 293 -13.29 7.77 -9.56
CA ILE A 293 -12.21 7.13 -8.80
C ILE A 293 -11.11 6.69 -9.76
N ASP A 294 -11.47 5.96 -10.81
CA ASP A 294 -10.51 5.44 -11.79
C ASP A 294 -9.72 6.57 -12.46
N ASN A 295 -10.39 7.69 -12.76
CA ASN A 295 -9.75 8.88 -13.31
C ASN A 295 -8.80 9.57 -12.32
N CYS A 296 -9.21 9.78 -11.07
CA CYS A 296 -8.40 10.48 -10.07
C CYS A 296 -7.21 9.63 -9.55
N PHE A 297 -7.35 8.30 -9.56
CA PHE A 297 -6.37 7.35 -9.04
C PHE A 297 -5.66 6.56 -10.13
N ALA A 298 -5.76 6.97 -11.40
CA ALA A 298 -5.19 6.24 -12.54
C ALA A 298 -3.70 5.88 -12.37
N GLN A 299 -2.91 6.75 -11.74
CA GLN A 299 -1.51 6.47 -11.45
C GLN A 299 -1.34 5.41 -10.36
N GLU A 300 -2.02 5.57 -9.22
CA GLU A 300 -1.99 4.60 -8.12
C GLU A 300 -2.49 3.23 -8.56
N ILE A 301 -3.60 3.16 -9.31
CA ILE A 301 -4.17 1.91 -9.83
C ILE A 301 -3.15 1.19 -10.72
N LYS A 302 -2.43 1.94 -11.56
CA LYS A 302 -1.38 1.37 -12.41
C LYS A 302 -0.21 0.84 -11.58
N GLU A 303 0.21 1.59 -10.55
CA GLU A 303 1.30 1.17 -9.66
C GLU A 303 0.92 -0.06 -8.82
N ASP A 304 -0.32 -0.10 -8.32
CA ASP A 304 -0.88 -1.19 -7.53
C ASP A 304 -1.11 -2.44 -8.37
N HIS A 305 -1.49 -2.30 -9.64
CA HIS A 305 -1.62 -3.42 -10.58
C HIS A 305 -0.29 -4.18 -10.78
N ASP A 306 0.83 -3.46 -10.89
CA ASP A 306 2.15 -4.10 -10.94
C ASP A 306 2.43 -4.92 -9.68
N TYR A 307 2.00 -4.44 -8.51
CA TYR A 307 2.19 -5.14 -7.23
C TYR A 307 1.31 -6.39 -7.12
N LEU A 308 0.07 -6.33 -7.61
CA LEU A 308 -0.81 -7.49 -7.73
C LEU A 308 -0.17 -8.58 -8.59
N ILE A 309 0.40 -8.22 -9.75
CA ILE A 309 1.10 -9.18 -10.62
C ILE A 309 2.32 -9.79 -9.92
N LEU A 310 3.09 -8.99 -9.18
CA LEU A 310 4.26 -9.49 -8.45
C LEU A 310 3.89 -10.38 -7.26
N ARG A 311 2.70 -10.20 -6.68
CA ARG A 311 2.22 -10.94 -5.51
C ARG A 311 1.51 -12.23 -5.89
N HIS A 312 0.76 -12.22 -6.99
CA HIS A 312 -0.07 -13.32 -7.48
C HIS A 312 0.26 -13.66 -8.94
N PRO A 313 1.51 -14.02 -9.27
CA PRO A 313 1.91 -14.31 -10.65
C PRO A 313 1.15 -15.49 -11.31
N GLU A 314 0.54 -16.36 -10.52
CA GLU A 314 -0.34 -17.45 -10.96
C GLU A 314 -1.52 -16.97 -11.81
N ASP A 315 -2.12 -15.84 -11.45
CA ASP A 315 -3.34 -15.30 -12.07
C ASP A 315 -3.08 -14.54 -13.38
N TYR A 316 -1.80 -14.32 -13.73
CA TYR A 316 -1.41 -13.47 -14.86
C TYR A 316 -0.53 -14.21 -15.87
N SER A 317 -0.51 -13.72 -17.12
CA SER A 317 0.34 -14.29 -18.16
C SER A 317 1.82 -14.01 -17.91
N THR A 318 2.69 -14.81 -18.51
CA THR A 318 4.15 -14.65 -18.42
C THR A 318 4.58 -13.27 -18.94
N GLU A 319 3.95 -12.77 -20.02
CA GLU A 319 4.26 -11.48 -20.64
C GLU A 319 3.94 -10.30 -19.72
N LYS A 320 2.84 -10.37 -18.95
CA LYS A 320 2.48 -9.33 -17.98
C LYS A 320 3.53 -9.22 -16.88
N LEU A 321 3.96 -10.36 -16.32
CA LEU A 321 5.03 -10.38 -15.31
C LEU A 321 6.34 -9.81 -15.88
N ALA A 322 6.73 -10.23 -17.09
CA ALA A 322 7.91 -9.71 -17.76
C ALA A 322 7.83 -8.19 -18.00
N ALA A 323 6.66 -7.66 -18.37
CA ALA A 323 6.45 -6.22 -18.54
C ALA A 323 6.65 -5.44 -17.23
N VAL A 324 6.15 -5.97 -16.10
CA VAL A 324 6.37 -5.37 -14.78
C VAL A 324 7.85 -5.31 -14.45
N PHE A 325 8.59 -6.40 -14.67
CA PHE A 325 10.05 -6.42 -14.48
C PHE A 325 10.77 -5.49 -15.44
N ALA A 326 10.34 -5.37 -16.70
CA ALA A 326 10.91 -4.43 -17.66
C ALA A 326 10.76 -2.97 -17.23
N ASN A 327 9.63 -2.62 -16.60
CA ASN A 327 9.35 -1.29 -16.07
C ASN A 327 10.13 -1.00 -14.77
N ARG A 328 10.18 -1.98 -13.86
CA ARG A 328 10.72 -1.78 -12.50
C ARG A 328 12.20 -2.13 -12.35
N SER A 329 12.77 -2.88 -13.29
CA SER A 329 14.18 -3.27 -13.32
C SER A 329 14.91 -2.69 -14.53
N SER A 330 16.02 -2.00 -14.27
CA SER A 330 16.92 -1.59 -15.34
C SER A 330 17.69 -2.75 -15.97
N TYR A 331 17.87 -3.86 -15.24
CA TYR A 331 18.67 -4.99 -15.70
C TYR A 331 17.99 -5.77 -16.83
N TRP A 332 16.66 -5.90 -16.77
CA TRP A 332 15.85 -6.51 -17.83
C TRP A 332 16.17 -5.92 -19.21
N ASN A 333 16.31 -4.58 -19.27
CA ASN A 333 16.54 -3.85 -20.52
C ASN A 333 18.01 -3.83 -20.96
N THR A 334 18.96 -4.25 -20.12
CA THR A 334 20.40 -4.21 -20.46
C THR A 334 21.00 -5.58 -20.75
N SER A 335 20.42 -6.68 -20.25
CA SER A 335 20.95 -8.02 -20.51
C SER A 335 20.76 -8.44 -21.97
N LYS A 336 21.87 -8.76 -22.65
CA LYS A 336 21.85 -9.27 -24.03
C LYS A 336 21.18 -10.64 -24.14
N VAL A 337 21.37 -11.50 -23.13
CA VAL A 337 20.85 -12.87 -23.14
C VAL A 337 19.33 -12.88 -23.00
N ILE A 338 18.79 -12.01 -22.12
CA ILE A 338 17.35 -11.80 -21.99
C ILE A 338 16.77 -11.30 -23.32
N LYS A 339 17.40 -10.30 -23.96
CA LYS A 339 16.94 -9.78 -25.27
C LYS A 339 16.94 -10.82 -26.39
N GLN A 340 17.97 -11.68 -26.45
CA GLN A 340 18.08 -12.70 -27.49
C GLN A 340 17.15 -13.90 -27.27
N ASN A 341 16.74 -14.16 -26.03
CA ASN A 341 15.93 -15.32 -25.64
C ASN A 341 14.67 -14.90 -24.89
N GLN A 342 14.02 -13.81 -25.33
CA GLN A 342 12.96 -13.15 -24.54
C GLN A 342 11.80 -14.09 -24.19
N ALA A 343 11.31 -14.90 -25.15
CA ALA A 343 10.23 -15.86 -24.89
C ALA A 343 10.60 -16.85 -23.76
N LYS A 344 11.76 -17.51 -23.89
CA LYS A 344 12.27 -18.46 -22.89
C LYS A 344 12.49 -17.81 -21.52
N PHE A 345 13.05 -16.60 -21.49
CA PHE A 345 13.27 -15.88 -20.22
C PHE A 345 11.98 -15.43 -19.56
N THR A 346 10.93 -15.19 -20.33
CA THR A 346 9.62 -14.78 -19.80
C THR A 346 8.93 -15.95 -19.10
N GLU A 347 8.98 -17.15 -19.70
CA GLU A 347 8.53 -18.39 -19.06
C GLU A 347 9.37 -18.76 -17.83
N LEU A 348 10.70 -18.71 -17.98
CA LEU A 348 11.64 -19.01 -16.90
C LEU A 348 11.43 -18.07 -15.70
N LEU A 349 11.27 -16.78 -15.95
CA LEU A 349 11.02 -15.78 -14.91
C LEU A 349 9.77 -16.14 -14.11
N LYS A 350 8.66 -16.50 -14.78
CA LYS A 350 7.42 -16.84 -14.08
C LYS A 350 7.61 -18.06 -13.18
N CYS A 351 8.23 -19.13 -13.68
CA CYS A 351 8.49 -20.34 -12.90
C CYS A 351 9.35 -20.04 -11.66
N VAL A 352 10.45 -19.32 -11.85
CA VAL A 352 11.36 -18.98 -10.75
C VAL A 352 10.72 -18.01 -9.76
N TRP A 353 9.95 -17.04 -10.24
CA TRP A 353 9.29 -16.08 -9.37
C TRP A 353 8.21 -16.74 -8.50
N GLN A 354 7.41 -17.64 -9.08
CA GLN A 354 6.41 -18.42 -8.33
C GLN A 354 7.05 -19.26 -7.22
N GLU A 355 8.14 -19.97 -7.55
CA GLU A 355 8.91 -20.74 -6.56
C GLU A 355 9.47 -19.85 -5.46
N LEU A 356 10.00 -18.67 -5.80
CA LEU A 356 10.55 -17.73 -4.83
C LEU A 356 9.50 -17.17 -3.85
N LEU A 357 8.23 -17.10 -4.24
CA LEU A 357 7.14 -16.64 -3.39
C LEU A 357 6.70 -17.67 -2.35
N ASP A 358 7.08 -18.95 -2.50
CA ASP A 358 6.78 -19.98 -1.50
C ASP A 358 7.66 -19.85 -0.25
N ALA A 359 7.16 -19.03 0.69
CA ALA A 359 7.81 -18.79 1.96
C ALA A 359 7.95 -20.05 2.81
N LYS A 360 7.07 -21.06 2.65
CA LYS A 360 7.14 -22.31 3.42
C LYS A 360 8.33 -23.15 2.96
N LYS A 361 8.59 -23.17 1.64
CA LYS A 361 9.67 -23.96 1.04
C LYS A 361 11.06 -23.40 1.34
N PHE A 362 11.22 -22.07 1.34
CA PHE A 362 12.53 -21.42 1.47
C PHE A 362 12.75 -20.66 2.77
N GLY A 363 11.73 -20.56 3.63
CA GLY A 363 11.82 -19.86 4.92
C GLY A 363 11.93 -18.34 4.79
N ILE A 364 11.63 -17.78 3.61
CA ILE A 364 11.75 -16.35 3.33
C ILE A 364 10.49 -15.80 2.67
N ALA A 365 9.86 -14.81 3.32
CA ALA A 365 8.71 -14.10 2.76
C ALA A 365 9.17 -13.04 1.76
N TYR A 366 9.71 -13.47 0.61
CA TYR A 366 10.47 -12.63 -0.32
C TYR A 366 9.74 -11.35 -0.73
N TYR A 367 8.44 -11.44 -1.05
CA TYR A 367 7.62 -10.28 -1.41
C TYR A 367 7.65 -9.18 -0.33
N SER A 368 7.30 -9.53 0.91
CA SER A 368 7.29 -8.59 2.04
C SER A 368 8.67 -8.06 2.42
N ALA A 369 9.72 -8.87 2.23
CA ALA A 369 11.08 -8.53 2.60
C ALA A 369 11.80 -7.64 1.57
N PHE A 370 11.53 -7.81 0.28
CA PHE A 370 12.33 -7.19 -0.78
C PHE A 370 11.52 -6.43 -1.83
N VAL A 371 10.21 -6.70 -1.94
CA VAL A 371 9.32 -6.09 -2.94
C VAL A 371 8.46 -5.02 -2.26
N ALA A 372 7.38 -5.39 -1.60
CA ALA A 372 6.42 -4.47 -1.00
C ALA A 372 5.77 -5.11 0.24
N LYS A 373 5.31 -4.29 1.18
CA LYS A 373 4.68 -4.76 2.42
C LYS A 373 3.32 -4.09 2.63
N PRO A 374 2.33 -4.78 3.19
CA PRO A 374 1.07 -4.14 3.56
C PRO A 374 1.29 -3.01 4.56
N GLN A 375 0.69 -1.86 4.29
CA GLN A 375 0.79 -0.68 5.15
C GLN A 375 -0.56 0.02 5.31
N VAL A 376 -0.72 0.66 6.46
CA VAL A 376 -1.86 1.55 6.74
C VAL A 376 -1.33 2.94 7.02
N LYS A 377 -1.71 3.92 6.18
CA LYS A 377 -1.40 5.33 6.38
C LYS A 377 -2.66 6.06 6.89
N GLN A 378 -2.49 6.88 7.92
CA GLN A 378 -3.55 7.79 8.38
C GLN A 378 -3.33 9.19 7.79
N GLN A 379 -4.39 9.78 7.25
CA GLN A 379 -4.35 11.11 6.66
C GLN A 379 -5.68 11.82 6.84
N ASP A 380 -5.66 13.07 7.31
CA ASP A 380 -6.88 13.87 7.44
C ASP A 380 -7.50 14.17 6.08
N VAL A 381 -8.84 14.13 6.02
CA VAL A 381 -9.57 14.43 4.78
C VAL A 381 -9.41 15.91 4.43
N PHE A 382 -9.10 16.17 3.17
CA PHE A 382 -8.75 17.49 2.65
C PHE A 382 -7.61 18.14 3.44
N LEU A 383 -6.54 17.36 3.67
CA LEU A 383 -5.35 17.80 4.40
C LEU A 383 -4.88 19.19 3.92
N GLY A 384 -4.65 20.10 4.86
CA GLY A 384 -4.21 21.46 4.55
C GLY A 384 -5.30 22.38 3.96
N SER A 385 -6.58 22.06 4.17
CA SER A 385 -7.70 22.92 3.77
C SER A 385 -8.51 23.44 4.97
N VAL A 386 -9.33 24.48 4.73
CA VAL A 386 -10.37 24.88 5.69
C VAL A 386 -11.67 24.16 5.35
N PHE A 387 -11.77 22.92 5.81
CA PHE A 387 -12.93 22.06 5.59
C PHE A 387 -13.66 21.74 6.90
N TYR A 388 -14.98 21.92 6.91
CA TYR A 388 -15.78 21.55 8.08
C TYR A 388 -16.25 20.11 7.97
N ASN A 389 -15.48 19.20 8.59
CA ASN A 389 -15.88 17.81 8.68
C ASN A 389 -17.08 17.65 9.61
N ARG A 390 -18.21 17.26 9.03
CA ARG A 390 -19.45 16.93 9.75
C ARG A 390 -19.46 15.44 10.09
N GLU A 391 -20.19 15.07 11.13
CA GLU A 391 -20.42 13.66 11.44
C GLU A 391 -21.07 12.98 10.23
N LYS A 392 -20.29 12.14 9.56
CA LYS A 392 -20.68 11.43 8.34
C LYS A 392 -20.20 9.99 8.46
N LYS A 393 -21.05 9.05 8.08
CA LYS A 393 -20.66 7.66 7.89
C LYS A 393 -20.41 7.47 6.40
N ILE A 394 -19.20 7.07 6.06
CA ILE A 394 -18.80 6.80 4.68
C ILE A 394 -18.42 5.31 4.63
N PRO A 395 -19.02 4.52 3.73
CA PRO A 395 -18.65 3.12 3.58
C PRO A 395 -17.22 3.02 3.08
N THR A 396 -16.57 1.88 3.34
CA THR A 396 -15.23 1.61 2.82
C THR A 396 -15.23 1.74 1.30
N GLN A 397 -14.35 2.60 0.79
CA GLN A 397 -14.18 2.82 -0.64
C GLN A 397 -13.01 1.96 -1.12
N MET A 398 -13.27 1.13 -2.13
CA MET A 398 -12.22 0.38 -2.82
C MET A 398 -11.76 1.24 -4.00
N VAL A 399 -10.46 1.53 -4.07
CA VAL A 399 -9.89 2.19 -5.26
C VAL A 399 -9.58 1.13 -6.31
N ASP A 400 -8.96 0.04 -5.88
CA ASP A 400 -8.73 -1.17 -6.68
C ASP A 400 -8.65 -2.40 -5.74
N ALA A 401 -8.23 -3.56 -6.26
CA ALA A 401 -8.12 -4.78 -5.47
C ALA A 401 -7.03 -4.73 -4.36
N ALA A 402 -6.03 -3.85 -4.47
CA ALA A 402 -4.93 -3.71 -3.52
C ALA A 402 -5.10 -2.50 -2.57
N ARG A 403 -5.84 -1.47 -2.97
CA ARG A 403 -5.99 -0.21 -2.24
C ARG A 403 -7.41 0.05 -1.79
N LYS A 404 -7.57 0.32 -0.49
CA LYS A 404 -8.86 0.71 0.11
C LYS A 404 -8.73 1.84 1.11
N TYR A 405 -9.78 2.65 1.20
CA TYR A 405 -9.91 3.80 2.08
C TYR A 405 -11.03 3.54 3.09
N VAL A 406 -10.69 3.62 4.38
CA VAL A 406 -11.65 3.52 5.49
C VAL A 406 -11.75 4.87 6.19
N PHE A 407 -12.95 5.43 6.24
CA PHE A 407 -13.18 6.73 6.89
C PHE A 407 -13.41 6.56 8.39
N MET A 408 -12.63 7.28 9.21
CA MET A 408 -12.79 7.34 10.66
C MET A 408 -12.66 8.77 11.16
N ASN A 409 -13.79 9.36 11.60
CA ASN A 409 -13.84 10.65 12.30
C ASN A 409 -13.08 11.81 11.60
N GLY A 410 -13.11 11.89 10.27
CA GLY A 410 -12.41 12.95 9.52
C GLY A 410 -11.01 12.59 9.04
N THR A 411 -10.60 11.35 9.23
CA THR A 411 -9.31 10.83 8.79
C THR A 411 -9.54 9.59 7.91
N TRP A 412 -8.80 9.49 6.81
CA TRP A 412 -8.68 8.29 6.01
C TRP A 412 -7.65 7.34 6.60
N GLN A 413 -8.03 6.07 6.78
CA GLN A 413 -7.10 4.96 6.89
C GLN A 413 -6.94 4.33 5.51
N ILE A 414 -5.77 4.55 4.93
CA ILE A 414 -5.42 4.13 3.58
C ILE A 414 -4.63 2.83 3.68
N HIS A 415 -5.21 1.74 3.20
CA HIS A 415 -4.57 0.44 3.12
C HIS A 415 -4.01 0.26 1.71
N PHE A 416 -2.71 -0.03 1.59
CA PHE A 416 -2.02 -0.26 0.31
C PHE A 416 -0.72 -1.03 0.56
N ASP A 417 -0.08 -1.53 -0.51
CA ASP A 417 1.24 -2.15 -0.44
C ASP A 417 2.33 -1.07 -0.60
N GLU A 418 3.12 -0.82 0.46
CA GLU A 418 4.23 0.13 0.42
C GLU A 418 5.49 -0.53 -0.16
N PRO A 419 6.17 0.09 -1.15
CA PRO A 419 7.42 -0.41 -1.70
C PRO A 419 8.53 -0.46 -0.64
N VAL A 420 9.26 -1.57 -0.55
CA VAL A 420 10.40 -1.70 0.37
C VAL A 420 11.54 -0.78 -0.07
N LYS A 421 12.31 -0.25 0.91
CA LYS A 421 13.53 0.52 0.63
C LYS A 421 14.47 -0.28 -0.26
N ARG A 422 15.00 0.36 -1.31
CA ARG A 422 15.88 -0.25 -2.31
C ARG A 422 15.23 -1.37 -3.14
N GLN A 423 13.89 -1.44 -3.25
CA GLN A 423 13.16 -2.38 -4.11
C GLN A 423 13.81 -2.55 -5.49
N LYS A 424 14.07 -1.44 -6.20
CA LYS A 424 14.71 -1.47 -7.53
C LYS A 424 16.07 -2.18 -7.51
N THR A 425 16.87 -1.97 -6.48
CA THR A 425 18.15 -2.68 -6.30
C THR A 425 17.93 -4.16 -6.06
N ASN A 426 16.95 -4.53 -5.22
CA ASN A 426 16.65 -5.93 -4.91
C ASN A 426 16.19 -6.70 -6.16
N LEU A 427 15.24 -6.15 -6.91
CA LEU A 427 14.74 -6.74 -8.16
C LEU A 427 15.86 -6.85 -9.22
N ASN A 428 16.74 -5.84 -9.31
CA ASN A 428 17.91 -5.89 -10.19
C ASN A 428 18.91 -6.99 -9.78
N THR A 429 19.14 -7.18 -8.48
CA THR A 429 20.05 -8.22 -7.98
C THR A 429 19.46 -9.60 -8.20
N PHE A 430 18.16 -9.78 -7.96
CA PHE A 430 17.44 -11.02 -8.26
C PHE A 430 17.55 -11.38 -9.75
N LEU A 431 17.19 -10.46 -10.66
CA LEU A 431 17.28 -10.73 -12.10
C LEU A 431 18.71 -11.00 -12.57
N HIS A 432 19.70 -10.36 -11.96
CA HIS A 432 21.10 -10.63 -12.25
C HIS A 432 21.50 -12.06 -11.87
N GLU A 433 21.11 -12.52 -10.67
CA GLU A 433 21.41 -13.90 -10.24
C GLU A 433 20.61 -14.93 -11.03
N LEU A 434 19.36 -14.64 -11.39
CA LEU A 434 18.59 -15.46 -12.32
C LEU A 434 19.30 -15.59 -13.67
N ASP A 435 19.74 -14.47 -14.29
CA ASP A 435 20.51 -14.52 -15.55
C ASP A 435 21.79 -15.33 -15.35
N ARG A 436 22.56 -15.09 -14.28
CA ARG A 436 23.81 -15.82 -14.01
C ARG A 436 23.59 -17.34 -13.96
N ILE A 437 22.63 -17.80 -13.17
CA ILE A 437 22.37 -19.23 -12.97
C ILE A 437 21.75 -19.83 -14.23
N ALA A 438 20.87 -19.11 -14.92
CA ALA A 438 20.30 -19.54 -16.19
C ALA A 438 21.39 -19.73 -17.27
N ARG A 439 22.40 -18.84 -17.34
CA ARG A 439 23.52 -18.98 -18.27
C ARG A 439 24.34 -20.23 -18.02
N GLU A 440 24.56 -20.57 -16.76
CA GLU A 440 25.30 -21.76 -16.35
C GLU A 440 24.51 -23.04 -16.66
N LYS A 441 23.26 -23.13 -16.19
CA LYS A 441 22.43 -24.35 -16.33
C LYS A 441 21.89 -24.58 -17.75
N LEU A 442 21.50 -23.52 -18.46
CA LEU A 442 20.95 -23.60 -19.81
C LEU A 442 22.01 -23.40 -20.90
N LYS A 443 23.29 -23.26 -20.53
CA LYS A 443 24.42 -23.02 -21.43
C LYS A 443 24.19 -21.80 -22.35
N LEU A 444 23.66 -20.72 -21.80
CA LEU A 444 23.36 -19.48 -22.54
C LEU A 444 24.52 -18.48 -22.38
N GLY A 445 25.19 -18.13 -23.47
CA GLY A 445 26.21 -17.06 -23.47
C GLY A 445 27.39 -17.29 -22.52
N ARG A 446 28.07 -16.20 -22.13
CA ARG A 446 29.26 -16.24 -21.24
C ARG A 446 28.86 -16.13 -19.76
N PRO A 447 29.55 -16.84 -18.84
CA PRO A 447 29.34 -16.73 -17.40
C PRO A 447 29.55 -15.31 -16.86
N ILE A 448 28.81 -14.94 -15.81
CA ILE A 448 28.89 -13.64 -15.13
C ILE A 448 29.31 -13.86 -13.67
N LYS A 449 30.01 -12.88 -13.07
CA LYS A 449 30.41 -12.90 -11.65
C LYS A 449 29.19 -12.81 -10.72
N PRO A 450 29.15 -13.54 -9.59
CA PRO A 450 28.03 -13.50 -8.65
C PRO A 450 27.89 -12.15 -7.94
N ARG A 451 26.66 -11.79 -7.57
CA ARG A 451 26.33 -10.72 -6.63
C ARG A 451 25.85 -11.29 -5.31
N PHE A 452 25.99 -10.49 -4.25
CA PHE A 452 25.50 -10.87 -2.94
C PHE A 452 23.96 -10.83 -2.91
N ILE A 453 23.35 -11.97 -2.62
CA ILE A 453 21.92 -12.15 -2.33
C ILE A 453 21.77 -13.25 -1.28
N ASP A 454 20.61 -13.30 -0.62
CA ASP A 454 20.32 -14.32 0.39
C ASP A 454 20.40 -15.75 -0.18
N GLN A 455 20.96 -16.68 0.60
CA GLN A 455 21.14 -18.08 0.18
C GLN A 455 19.80 -18.78 -0.08
N ALA A 456 18.73 -18.43 0.63
CA ALA A 456 17.39 -18.94 0.38
C ALA A 456 16.89 -18.54 -1.01
N VAL A 457 17.22 -17.33 -1.47
CA VAL A 457 16.85 -16.84 -2.80
C VAL A 457 17.61 -17.58 -3.89
N LEU A 458 18.90 -17.88 -3.68
CA LEU A 458 19.67 -18.71 -4.61
C LEU A 458 19.08 -20.12 -4.72
N LYS A 459 18.72 -20.75 -3.60
CA LYS A 459 18.05 -22.05 -3.58
C LYS A 459 16.71 -22.03 -4.34
N ALA A 460 15.94 -20.96 -4.18
CA ALA A 460 14.67 -20.79 -4.90
C ALA A 460 14.88 -20.61 -6.42
N ILE A 461 15.89 -19.83 -6.82
CA ILE A 461 16.26 -19.71 -8.24
C ILE A 461 16.65 -21.06 -8.82
N ASP A 462 17.47 -21.83 -8.09
CA ASP A 462 17.90 -23.16 -8.53
C ASP A 462 16.74 -24.13 -8.69
N ALA A 463 15.79 -24.12 -7.74
CA ALA A 463 14.59 -24.95 -7.78
C ALA A 463 13.67 -24.56 -8.94
N GLY A 464 13.40 -23.26 -9.15
CA GLY A 464 12.54 -22.81 -10.24
C GLY A 464 13.12 -23.05 -11.63
N ILE A 465 14.45 -23.02 -11.79
CA ILE A 465 15.10 -23.42 -13.04
C ILE A 465 14.91 -24.93 -13.29
N ALA A 466 14.99 -25.77 -12.25
CA ALA A 466 14.75 -27.21 -12.38
C ALA A 466 13.31 -27.50 -12.80
N VAL A 467 12.33 -26.84 -12.18
CA VAL A 467 10.90 -26.93 -12.56
C VAL A 467 10.69 -26.53 -14.02
N TYR A 468 11.32 -25.44 -14.46
CA TYR A 468 11.26 -25.03 -15.86
C TYR A 468 11.87 -26.07 -16.81
N GLN A 469 12.99 -26.71 -16.45
CA GLN A 469 13.60 -27.77 -17.26
C GLN A 469 12.68 -28.99 -17.38
N GLU A 470 12.07 -29.42 -16.28
CA GLU A 470 11.08 -30.52 -16.27
C GLU A 470 9.87 -30.21 -17.16
N GLN A 471 9.34 -28.98 -17.09
CA GLN A 471 8.25 -28.55 -17.97
C GLN A 471 8.64 -28.59 -19.45
N GLN A 472 9.86 -28.18 -19.78
CA GLN A 472 10.38 -28.24 -21.15
C GLN A 472 10.61 -29.69 -21.62
N GLU A 473 11.01 -30.59 -20.74
CA GLU A 473 11.16 -32.02 -21.06
C GLU A 473 9.79 -32.68 -21.28
N LYS A 474 8.81 -32.43 -20.41
CA LYS A 474 7.43 -32.89 -20.59
C LYS A 474 6.81 -32.37 -21.88
N ALA A 475 6.93 -31.07 -22.15
CA ALA A 475 6.43 -30.47 -23.39
C ALA A 475 7.09 -31.05 -24.65
N LYS A 476 8.36 -31.46 -24.57
CA LYS A 476 9.03 -32.17 -25.67
C LYS A 476 8.47 -33.57 -25.83
N ILE A 477 8.26 -34.32 -24.74
CA ILE A 477 7.69 -35.67 -24.77
C ILE A 477 6.29 -35.63 -25.40
N ASP A 478 5.44 -34.69 -25.00
CA ASP A 478 4.07 -34.54 -25.52
C ASP A 478 4.05 -34.15 -27.01
N GLN A 479 5.12 -33.52 -27.53
CA GLN A 479 5.28 -33.19 -28.95
C GLN A 479 5.81 -34.36 -29.79
N ILE A 480 6.28 -35.47 -29.19
CA ILE A 480 6.72 -36.64 -29.94
C ILE A 480 5.50 -37.33 -30.53
N LYS A 481 5.16 -36.93 -31.76
CA LYS A 481 4.14 -37.59 -32.58
C LYS A 481 4.75 -38.89 -33.13
N ILE A 482 4.52 -40.00 -32.45
CA ILE A 482 4.94 -41.33 -32.91
C ILE A 482 4.15 -41.67 -34.18
N ASP A 483 4.84 -41.76 -35.32
CA ASP A 483 4.24 -42.15 -36.59
C ASP A 483 4.17 -43.68 -36.69
N PHE A 484 2.95 -44.22 -36.66
CA PHE A 484 2.69 -45.65 -36.75
C PHE A 484 2.56 -46.16 -38.20
N SER A 485 2.73 -45.31 -39.21
CA SER A 485 2.53 -45.69 -40.63
C SER A 485 3.52 -46.74 -41.13
N ASP A 486 4.71 -46.85 -40.52
CA ASP A 486 5.73 -47.82 -40.89
C ASP A 486 5.69 -49.10 -40.03
N LEU A 487 4.83 -49.19 -39.01
CA LEU A 487 4.70 -50.41 -38.19
C LEU A 487 4.28 -51.63 -39.03
N ASP A 488 3.38 -51.45 -40.00
CA ASP A 488 2.93 -52.56 -40.84
C ASP A 488 4.04 -53.05 -41.78
N LYS A 489 4.89 -52.14 -42.27
CA LYS A 489 6.09 -52.51 -43.04
C LYS A 489 7.13 -53.21 -42.18
N ILE A 490 7.33 -52.74 -40.94
CA ILE A 490 8.24 -53.38 -39.99
C ILE A 490 7.74 -54.80 -39.64
N ARG A 491 6.44 -54.97 -39.39
CA ARG A 491 5.82 -56.28 -39.14
C ARG A 491 5.93 -57.21 -40.36
N ALA A 492 5.66 -56.70 -41.56
CA ALA A 492 5.78 -57.47 -42.80
C ALA A 492 7.23 -57.92 -43.02
N ASN A 493 8.20 -57.01 -42.89
CA ASN A 493 9.62 -57.33 -43.07
C ASN A 493 10.13 -58.31 -42.00
N ALA A 494 9.70 -58.14 -40.75
CA ALA A 494 10.03 -59.06 -39.66
C ALA A 494 9.42 -60.45 -39.89
N SER A 495 8.18 -60.53 -40.39
CA SER A 495 7.55 -61.81 -40.76
C SER A 495 8.32 -62.50 -41.88
N VAL A 496 8.68 -61.79 -42.95
CA VAL A 496 9.46 -62.39 -44.06
C VAL A 496 10.83 -62.87 -43.57
N THR A 497 11.49 -62.10 -42.71
CA THR A 497 12.80 -62.48 -42.16
C THR A 497 12.69 -63.70 -41.26
N ARG A 498 11.66 -63.75 -40.39
CA ARG A 498 11.35 -64.90 -39.54
C ARG A 498 11.06 -66.16 -40.38
N ASP A 499 10.20 -66.04 -41.37
CA ASP A 499 9.77 -67.16 -42.22
C ASP A 499 10.91 -67.70 -43.11
N SER A 500 11.94 -66.88 -43.35
CA SER A 500 13.18 -67.27 -44.04
C SER A 500 14.20 -67.97 -43.13
N LEU A 501 14.11 -67.80 -41.82
CA LEU A 501 15.03 -68.38 -40.83
C LEU A 501 14.49 -69.67 -40.19
N LEU A 502 13.20 -69.94 -40.31
CA LEU A 502 12.54 -71.15 -39.82
C LEU A 502 12.82 -72.37 -40.72
N THR A 503 13.22 -73.49 -40.10
CA THR A 503 13.34 -74.80 -40.75
C THR A 503 11.97 -75.44 -41.00
N ALA A 504 11.90 -76.48 -41.84
CA ALA A 504 10.61 -77.09 -42.23
C ALA A 504 9.85 -77.71 -41.05
N GLU A 505 10.57 -78.26 -40.07
CA GLU A 505 10.01 -78.86 -38.84
C GLU A 505 9.45 -77.78 -37.89
N GLU A 506 10.10 -76.61 -37.81
CA GLU A 506 9.65 -75.50 -36.97
C GLU A 506 8.42 -74.78 -37.58
N LYS A 507 8.27 -74.78 -38.91
CA LYS A 507 7.06 -74.23 -39.58
C LYS A 507 5.80 -75.05 -39.33
N GLU A 508 5.93 -76.37 -39.16
CA GLU A 508 4.80 -77.25 -38.86
C GLU A 508 4.32 -77.06 -37.42
N LEU A 509 5.25 -76.93 -36.46
CA LEU A 509 4.93 -76.64 -35.06
C LEU A 509 4.23 -75.28 -34.88
N GLU A 510 4.67 -74.23 -35.58
CA GLU A 510 4.00 -72.93 -35.54
C GLU A 510 2.61 -72.94 -36.18
N GLN A 511 2.38 -73.76 -37.21
CA GLN A 511 1.05 -73.91 -37.81
C GLN A 511 0.08 -74.66 -36.88
N GLU A 512 0.59 -75.58 -36.07
CA GLU A 512 -0.20 -76.24 -35.02
C GLU A 512 -0.52 -75.26 -33.88
N GLU A 513 0.43 -74.42 -33.46
CA GLU A 513 0.19 -73.36 -32.46
C GLU A 513 -0.78 -72.29 -32.97
N GLN A 514 -0.66 -71.84 -34.22
CA GLN A 514 -1.60 -70.86 -34.81
C GLN A 514 -3.02 -71.43 -34.92
N LYS A 515 -3.17 -72.72 -35.27
CA LYS A 515 -4.47 -73.40 -35.26
C LYS A 515 -5.06 -73.50 -33.85
N GLN A 516 -4.24 -73.72 -32.82
CA GLN A 516 -4.69 -73.70 -31.42
C GLN A 516 -5.11 -72.29 -30.96
N VAL A 517 -4.42 -71.24 -31.42
CA VAL A 517 -4.75 -69.84 -31.09
C VAL A 517 -6.00 -69.35 -31.85
N GLU A 518 -6.19 -69.75 -33.11
CA GLU A 518 -7.41 -69.45 -33.89
C GLU A 518 -8.64 -70.17 -33.33
N GLN A 519 -8.48 -71.42 -32.86
CA GLN A 519 -9.55 -72.13 -32.15
C GLN A 519 -9.93 -71.47 -30.82
N LYS A 520 -8.99 -70.81 -30.11
CA LYS A 520 -9.32 -70.00 -28.92
C LYS A 520 -10.01 -68.68 -29.28
N LYS A 521 -9.66 -68.05 -30.41
CA LYS A 521 -10.28 -66.79 -30.85
C LYS A 521 -11.69 -66.94 -31.42
N GLU A 522 -12.05 -68.10 -31.96
CA GLU A 522 -13.44 -68.36 -32.41
C GLU A 522 -14.44 -68.56 -31.26
N ILE A 523 -13.97 -68.90 -30.05
CA ILE A 523 -14.81 -69.08 -28.86
C ILE A 523 -15.13 -67.74 -28.17
N GLU A 524 -14.33 -66.69 -28.41
CA GLU A 524 -14.50 -65.37 -27.80
C GLU A 524 -14.89 -64.30 -28.83
N LYS A 525 -16.14 -64.34 -29.30
CA LYS A 525 -16.84 -63.12 -29.70
C LYS A 525 -17.52 -62.54 -28.45
N PRO A 526 -17.37 -61.24 -28.15
CA PRO A 526 -17.99 -60.64 -26.99
C PRO A 526 -19.51 -60.59 -27.20
N ALA A 527 -20.21 -61.52 -26.57
CA ALA A 527 -21.59 -61.30 -26.21
C ALA A 527 -21.60 -60.28 -25.06
N GLU A 528 -22.18 -59.10 -25.29
CA GLU A 528 -22.65 -58.25 -24.20
C GLU A 528 -23.50 -59.10 -23.26
N VAL A 529 -22.95 -59.42 -22.10
CA VAL A 529 -23.73 -59.97 -20.99
C VAL A 529 -23.59 -58.96 -19.86
N LYS A 530 -24.61 -58.13 -19.70
CA LYS A 530 -24.84 -57.40 -18.46
C LYS A 530 -24.98 -58.42 -17.34
N THR A 531 -24.01 -58.46 -16.45
CA THR A 531 -24.22 -58.91 -15.08
C THR A 531 -24.36 -57.62 -14.26
N ASP A 532 -25.60 -57.22 -13.99
CA ASP A 532 -25.87 -56.16 -13.01
C ASP A 532 -25.39 -56.67 -11.63
N ASN A 533 -24.19 -56.27 -11.25
CA ASN A 533 -23.75 -56.13 -9.87
C ASN A 533 -23.31 -54.67 -9.70
N GLU A 534 -23.63 -54.04 -8.57
CA GLU A 534 -23.26 -52.62 -8.32
C GLU A 534 -21.73 -52.41 -8.30
N TYR A 535 -20.95 -53.49 -8.28
CA TYR A 535 -19.50 -53.52 -8.07
C TYR A 535 -18.67 -53.87 -9.31
N GLY A 536 -19.28 -54.07 -10.49
CA GLY A 536 -18.54 -54.24 -11.76
C GLY A 536 -17.66 -55.49 -11.88
N LEU A 537 -17.92 -56.52 -11.05
CA LEU A 537 -17.18 -57.79 -11.06
C LEU A 537 -17.64 -58.66 -12.23
N ASP A 538 -16.70 -59.23 -12.97
CA ASP A 538 -17.00 -60.18 -14.04
C ASP A 538 -17.41 -61.56 -13.50
N LYS A 539 -17.85 -62.47 -14.39
CA LYS A 539 -18.33 -63.81 -13.99
C LYS A 539 -17.26 -64.67 -13.32
N ASN A 540 -16.00 -64.51 -13.70
CA ASN A 540 -14.89 -65.30 -13.17
C ASN A 540 -14.37 -64.74 -11.85
N GLU A 541 -14.32 -63.41 -11.74
CA GLU A 541 -14.01 -62.68 -10.50
C GLU A 541 -15.06 -62.97 -9.43
N MET A 542 -16.35 -62.91 -9.79
CA MET A 542 -17.46 -63.22 -8.89
C MET A 542 -17.41 -64.69 -8.44
N PHE A 543 -17.07 -65.61 -9.34
CA PHE A 543 -16.92 -67.03 -8.99
C PHE A 543 -15.79 -67.24 -7.98
N LEU A 544 -14.64 -66.59 -8.19
CA LEU A 544 -13.49 -66.71 -7.28
C LEU A 544 -13.83 -66.13 -5.90
N LEU A 545 -14.42 -64.93 -5.84
CA LEU A 545 -14.81 -64.27 -4.59
C LEU A 545 -15.82 -65.10 -3.78
N ILE A 546 -16.91 -65.58 -4.41
CA ILE A 546 -17.91 -66.43 -3.72
C ILE A 546 -17.27 -67.76 -3.27
N SER A 547 -16.41 -68.35 -4.10
CA SER A 547 -15.78 -69.64 -3.75
C SER A 547 -14.85 -69.50 -2.56
N LEU A 548 -14.13 -68.38 -2.45
CA LEU A 548 -13.31 -68.06 -1.28
C LEU A 548 -14.16 -67.78 -0.03
N LEU A 549 -15.25 -67.01 -0.14
CA LEU A 549 -16.16 -66.75 0.99
C LEU A 549 -16.81 -68.05 1.53
N LYS A 550 -17.15 -68.99 0.64
CA LYS A 550 -17.80 -70.26 1.02
C LYS A 550 -16.82 -71.41 1.25
N ASN A 551 -15.50 -71.18 1.19
CA ASN A 551 -14.46 -72.21 1.27
C ASN A 551 -14.68 -73.38 0.30
N GLN A 552 -15.06 -73.08 -0.94
CA GLN A 552 -15.27 -74.06 -2.01
C GLN A 552 -14.01 -74.24 -2.88
N PRO A 553 -13.78 -75.43 -3.46
CA PRO A 553 -12.61 -75.69 -4.30
C PRO A 553 -12.72 -74.88 -5.61
N TRP A 554 -11.83 -73.92 -5.79
CA TRP A 554 -11.79 -73.02 -6.94
C TRP A 554 -10.68 -73.37 -7.94
N GLN A 555 -9.68 -74.17 -7.52
CA GLN A 555 -8.48 -74.47 -8.31
C GLN A 555 -8.79 -75.17 -9.65
N ASP A 556 -9.76 -76.08 -9.65
CA ASP A 556 -10.14 -76.83 -10.86
C ASP A 556 -10.83 -75.93 -11.89
N TYR A 557 -11.60 -74.94 -11.44
CA TYR A 557 -12.25 -73.96 -12.31
C TYR A 557 -11.23 -73.04 -12.97
N VAL A 558 -10.28 -72.52 -12.20
CA VAL A 558 -9.21 -71.66 -12.72
C VAL A 558 -8.32 -72.41 -13.71
N LYS A 559 -7.91 -73.65 -13.39
CA LYS A 559 -7.10 -74.48 -14.29
C LYS A 559 -7.84 -74.80 -15.58
N LYS A 560 -9.13 -75.14 -15.51
CA LYS A 560 -9.94 -75.46 -16.69
C LYS A 560 -10.16 -74.27 -17.62
N ASN A 561 -10.26 -73.06 -17.06
CA ASN A 561 -10.46 -71.83 -17.83
C ASN A 561 -9.14 -71.09 -18.16
N HIS A 562 -7.97 -71.69 -17.85
CA HIS A 562 -6.64 -71.09 -18.06
C HIS A 562 -6.46 -69.69 -17.47
N LEU A 563 -7.11 -69.41 -16.34
CA LEU A 563 -7.04 -68.11 -15.68
C LEU A 563 -5.86 -68.06 -14.70
N MET A 564 -5.29 -66.87 -14.49
CA MET A 564 -4.23 -66.65 -13.51
C MET A 564 -4.81 -66.02 -12.25
N VAL A 565 -4.71 -66.75 -11.13
CA VAL A 565 -5.37 -66.41 -9.87
C VAL A 565 -4.96 -65.03 -9.34
N SER A 566 -3.67 -64.69 -9.46
CA SER A 566 -3.16 -63.39 -9.01
C SER A 566 -3.80 -62.22 -9.75
N ILE A 567 -4.05 -62.37 -11.06
CA ILE A 567 -4.67 -61.32 -11.86
C ILE A 567 -6.14 -61.13 -11.46
N LEU A 568 -6.85 -62.23 -11.18
CA LEU A 568 -8.22 -62.16 -10.70
C LEU A 568 -8.29 -61.53 -9.30
N ALA A 569 -7.39 -61.91 -8.39
CA ALA A 569 -7.34 -61.34 -7.04
C ALA A 569 -7.00 -59.84 -7.06
N ASP A 570 -6.01 -59.42 -7.86
CA ASP A 570 -5.64 -58.01 -8.01
C ASP A 570 -6.80 -57.19 -8.60
N SER A 571 -7.51 -57.73 -9.59
CA SER A 571 -8.66 -57.02 -10.19
C SER A 571 -9.86 -56.92 -9.24
N ILE A 572 -10.11 -57.95 -8.43
CA ILE A 572 -11.15 -57.91 -7.37
C ILE A 572 -10.78 -56.84 -6.32
N ASN A 573 -9.53 -56.83 -5.87
CA ASN A 573 -9.03 -55.86 -4.89
C ASN A 573 -9.18 -54.42 -5.43
N GLU A 574 -8.76 -54.16 -6.67
CA GLU A 574 -8.89 -52.83 -7.28
C GLU A 574 -10.35 -52.37 -7.37
N LYS A 575 -11.27 -53.26 -7.75
CA LYS A 575 -12.71 -52.92 -7.91
C LYS A 575 -13.43 -52.71 -6.58
N LEU A 576 -13.00 -53.37 -5.51
CA LEU A 576 -13.61 -53.24 -4.19
C LEU A 576 -12.90 -52.22 -3.29
N PHE A 577 -11.77 -51.66 -3.73
CA PHE A 577 -10.99 -50.70 -2.97
C PHE A 577 -11.77 -49.42 -2.63
N ASP A 578 -12.62 -48.93 -3.55
CA ASP A 578 -13.39 -47.70 -3.34
C ASP A 578 -14.46 -47.87 -2.24
N GLU A 579 -14.96 -49.08 -2.02
CA GLU A 579 -16.01 -49.38 -1.03
C GLU A 579 -15.45 -49.83 0.32
N ILE A 580 -14.40 -50.66 0.33
CA ILE A 580 -13.82 -51.24 1.54
C ILE A 580 -12.59 -50.44 2.03
N GLY A 581 -11.91 -49.72 1.15
CA GLY A 581 -10.75 -48.89 1.47
C GLY A 581 -9.44 -49.65 1.69
N ASP A 582 -9.44 -50.98 1.49
CA ASP A 582 -8.27 -51.85 1.57
C ASP A 582 -8.41 -53.06 0.63
N ASN A 583 -7.34 -53.84 0.47
CA ASN A 583 -7.36 -55.11 -0.25
C ASN A 583 -8.18 -56.14 0.53
N VAL A 584 -8.99 -56.93 -0.17
CA VAL A 584 -9.89 -57.92 0.43
C VAL A 584 -9.40 -59.37 0.29
N ILE A 585 -8.54 -59.62 -0.71
CA ILE A 585 -7.90 -60.91 -0.95
C ILE A 585 -6.39 -60.74 -0.81
N GLU A 586 -5.79 -61.57 0.03
CA GLU A 586 -4.34 -61.71 0.16
C GLU A 586 -3.88 -63.12 -0.22
N PHE A 587 -2.57 -63.31 -0.39
CA PHE A 587 -2.00 -64.62 -0.67
C PHE A 587 -1.28 -65.14 0.57
N ASP A 588 -1.57 -66.39 0.95
CA ASP A 588 -0.92 -67.07 2.08
C ASP A 588 0.53 -67.50 1.77
N GLU A 589 1.20 -68.13 2.74
CA GLU A 589 2.59 -68.60 2.60
C GLU A 589 2.76 -69.66 1.48
N ASP A 590 1.68 -70.34 1.07
CA ASP A 590 1.64 -71.31 -0.02
C ASP A 590 1.12 -70.71 -1.34
N ASN A 591 1.05 -69.37 -1.41
CA ASN A 591 0.64 -68.59 -2.57
C ASN A 591 -0.79 -68.93 -3.05
N GLN A 592 -1.69 -69.25 -2.11
CA GLN A 592 -3.13 -69.40 -2.35
C GLN A 592 -3.88 -68.11 -1.94
N PRO A 593 -4.85 -67.64 -2.73
CA PRO A 593 -5.70 -66.53 -2.35
C PRO A 593 -6.57 -66.91 -1.15
N GLN A 594 -6.62 -66.03 -0.15
CA GLN A 594 -7.50 -66.08 1.00
C GLN A 594 -8.14 -64.71 1.23
N ILE A 595 -9.34 -64.71 1.79
CA ILE A 595 -10.01 -63.46 2.17
C ILE A 595 -9.44 -63.00 3.50
N ILE A 596 -9.12 -61.71 3.59
CA ILE A 596 -8.67 -61.10 4.85
C ILE A 596 -9.85 -61.15 5.83
N GLU A 597 -9.65 -61.82 6.97
CA GLU A 597 -10.72 -62.11 7.93
C GLU A 597 -11.43 -60.84 8.43
N ASP A 598 -10.72 -59.71 8.52
CA ASP A 598 -11.28 -58.42 8.94
C ASP A 598 -12.40 -57.89 8.02
N TYR A 599 -12.39 -58.26 6.73
CA TYR A 599 -13.39 -57.83 5.73
C TYR A 599 -14.37 -58.92 5.34
N LYS A 600 -14.25 -60.11 5.94
CA LYS A 600 -15.05 -61.27 5.58
C LYS A 600 -16.54 -61.07 5.89
N GLU A 601 -16.88 -60.52 7.06
CA GLU A 601 -18.27 -60.22 7.41
C GLU A 601 -18.89 -59.20 6.46
N ASP A 602 -18.15 -58.16 6.08
CA ASP A 602 -18.61 -57.13 5.14
C ASP A 602 -18.84 -57.71 3.73
N LEU A 603 -17.92 -58.56 3.24
CA LEU A 603 -18.06 -59.25 1.96
C LEU A 603 -19.18 -60.29 1.94
N GLU A 604 -19.40 -61.00 3.05
CA GLU A 604 -20.54 -61.90 3.18
C GLU A 604 -21.88 -61.14 3.15
N ASP A 605 -21.95 -59.97 3.79
CA ASP A 605 -23.14 -59.14 3.76
C ASP A 605 -23.39 -58.56 2.35
N MET A 606 -22.35 -58.08 1.67
CA MET A 606 -22.44 -57.52 0.31
C MET A 606 -22.75 -58.55 -0.79
N PHE A 607 -22.25 -59.80 -0.67
CA PHE A 607 -22.32 -60.77 -1.78
C PHE A 607 -23.09 -62.05 -1.47
N LEU A 608 -23.43 -62.32 -0.21
CA LEU A 608 -24.21 -63.50 0.19
C LEU A 608 -25.56 -63.18 0.81
N LYS A 609 -25.79 -61.96 1.34
CA LYS A 609 -27.07 -61.59 1.99
C LYS A 609 -27.94 -60.61 1.22
N GLY A 610 -27.51 -60.07 0.09
CA GLY A 610 -28.36 -59.36 -0.86
C GLY A 610 -27.66 -58.19 -1.48
#